data_AF-A0A0G1YTU8-F1
#
_entry.id   AF-A0A0G1YTU8-F1
#
_cell.length_a   1.000
_cell.length_b   1.000
_cell.length_c   1.000
_cell.angle_alpha   90.00
_cell.angle_beta   90.00
_cell.angle_gamma   90.00
#
_symmetry.space_group_name_H-M   'P 1'
#
loop_
_entity.id
_entity.type
_entity.pdbx_description
1 polymer ?
#
loop_
_entity_poly.entity_id
_entity_poly.type
_entity_poly.pdbx_seq_one_letter_code
_entity_poly.pdbx_strand_id
1 'polypeptide(L)' 'QAGVKLAIDSDAHSSAHFSYLECGIAQARRGWVEKKDVVNAWPLDTMMNTLKK' A
#
# COMPACT_ATOMS: atom_id res chain seq x y z
N GLN A 1 -5.60 -10.39 -14.01
CA GLN A 1 -5.56 -9.26 -13.05
C GLN A 1 -6.88 -8.50 -13.09
N ALA A 2 -7.36 -8.00 -11.95
CA ALA A 2 -8.64 -7.29 -11.85
C ALA A 2 -8.55 -5.76 -12.06
N GLY A 3 -7.34 -5.21 -12.29
CA GLY A 3 -7.14 -3.77 -12.52
C GLY A 3 -7.33 -2.87 -11.29
N VAL A 4 -7.48 -3.47 -10.10
CA VAL A 4 -7.67 -2.75 -8.84
C VAL A 4 -6.39 -2.13 -8.32
N LYS A 5 -6.54 -1.08 -7.51
CA LYS A 5 -5.44 -0.48 -6.73
C LYS A 5 -5.35 -1.14 -5.36
N LEU A 6 -4.12 -1.25 -4.85
CA LEU A 6 -3.81 -1.90 -3.58
C LEU A 6 -3.34 -0.86 -2.56
N ALA A 7 -3.72 -1.07 -1.31
CA ALA A 7 -3.14 -0.39 -0.15
C ALA A 7 -2.45 -1.44 0.72
N ILE A 8 -1.26 -1.11 1.22
CA ILE A 8 -0.51 -1.90 2.19
C ILE A 8 -0.66 -1.20 3.55
N ASP A 9 -1.11 -1.95 4.55
CA ASP A 9 -1.39 -1.45 5.89
C ASP A 9 -0.97 -2.49 6.95
N SER A 10 -0.68 -2.04 8.17
CA SER A 10 -0.25 -2.88 9.30
C SER A 10 -1.33 -3.15 10.34
N ASP A 11 -2.51 -2.53 10.22
CA ASP A 11 -3.59 -2.52 11.21
C ASP A 11 -3.08 -2.16 12.62
N ALA A 12 -2.30 -1.07 12.67
CA ALA A 12 -1.52 -0.73 13.86
C ALA A 12 -2.42 -0.23 15.00
N HIS A 13 -2.41 -0.96 16.11
CA HIS A 13 -3.03 -0.59 17.39
C HIS A 13 -1.98 -0.12 18.43
N SER A 14 -0.70 -0.15 18.05
CA SER A 14 0.42 0.44 18.78
C SER A 14 1.50 0.85 17.78
N SER A 15 2.40 1.76 18.17
CA SER A 15 3.50 2.20 17.29
C SER A 15 4.42 1.05 16.85
N ALA A 16 4.58 0.02 17.68
CA ALA A 16 5.39 -1.14 17.35
C ALA A 16 4.86 -1.95 16.15
N HIS A 17 3.54 -1.91 15.90
CA HIS A 17 2.91 -2.67 14.82
C HIS A 17 3.26 -2.14 13.43
N PHE A 18 3.76 -0.90 13.30
CA PHE A 18 4.22 -0.36 12.00
C PHE A 18 5.31 -1.22 11.36
N SER A 19 6.07 -1.98 12.15
CA SER A 19 7.05 -2.95 11.63
C SER A 19 6.42 -4.03 10.74
N TYR A 20 5.12 -4.33 10.90
CA TYR A 20 4.42 -5.31 10.06
C TYR A 20 4.20 -4.85 8.61
N LEU A 21 4.42 -3.57 8.28
CA LEU A 21 4.42 -3.11 6.89
C LEU A 21 5.44 -3.88 6.03
N GLU A 22 6.55 -4.35 6.62
CA GLU A 22 7.52 -5.18 5.92
C GLU A 22 6.91 -6.49 5.41
N CYS A 23 6.01 -7.11 6.18
CA CYS A 23 5.27 -8.29 5.76
C CYS A 23 4.36 -7.97 4.57
N GLY A 24 3.65 -6.85 4.61
CA GLY A 24 2.79 -6.41 3.50
C GLY A 24 3.57 -6.13 2.21
N ILE A 25 4.74 -5.50 2.32
CA ILE A 25 5.65 -5.27 1.19
C ILE A 25 6.19 -6.59 0.63
N ALA A 26 6.59 -7.53 1.50
CA ALA A 26 7.05 -8.85 1.10
C ALA A 26 5.95 -9.63 0.35
N GLN A 27 4.71 -9.57 0.82
CA GLN A 27 3.56 -10.18 0.14
C GLN A 27 3.31 -9.53 -1.23
N ALA A 28 3.36 -8.20 -1.34
CA ALA A 28 3.21 -7.50 -2.61
C ALA A 28 4.29 -7.93 -3.63
N ARG A 29 5.55 -8.02 -3.20
CA ARG A 29 6.65 -8.51 -4.06
C ARG A 29 6.45 -9.95 -4.51
N ARG A 30 6.02 -10.83 -3.62
CA ARG A 30 5.69 -12.23 -3.94
C ARG A 30 4.54 -12.33 -4.95
N GLY A 31 3.59 -11.41 -4.90
CA GLY A 31 2.48 -11.28 -5.86
C GLY A 31 2.81 -10.50 -7.14
N TRP A 32 4.08 -10.16 -7.38
CA TRP A 32 4.55 -9.39 -8.54
C TRP A 32 3.81 -8.04 -8.71
N VAL A 33 3.42 -7.43 -7.60
CA VAL A 33 2.78 -6.11 -7.59
C VAL A 33 3.80 -5.04 -7.98
N GLU A 34 3.44 -4.18 -8.93
CA GLU A 34 4.28 -3.05 -9.34
C GLU A 34 3.98 -1.78 -8.51
N LYS A 35 4.96 -0.87 -8.41
CA LYS A 35 4.83 0.38 -7.66
C LYS A 35 3.61 1.21 -8.08
N LYS A 36 3.25 1.22 -9.36
CA LYS A 36 2.10 1.95 -9.92
C LYS A 36 0.75 1.42 -9.44
N ASP A 37 0.71 0.22 -8.88
CA ASP A 37 -0.51 -0.44 -8.41
C ASP A 37 -0.74 -0.29 -6.91
N VAL A 38 0.25 0.22 -6.16
CA VAL A 38 0.18 0.45 -4.71
C VAL A 38 0.04 1.94 -4.41
N VAL A 39 -1.08 2.33 -3.81
CA VAL A 39 -1.39 3.75 -3.54
C VAL A 39 -0.40 4.39 -2.56
N ASN A 40 0.15 3.62 -1.61
CA ASN A 40 1.15 4.08 -0.63
C ASN A 40 2.46 4.56 -1.28
N ALA A 41 2.73 4.17 -2.54
CA ALA A 41 3.98 4.46 -3.23
C ALA A 41 3.91 5.69 -4.16
N TRP A 42 2.75 6.34 -4.23
CA TRP A 42 2.52 7.52 -5.07
C TRP A 42 2.92 8.81 -4.34
N PRO A 43 3.15 9.92 -5.07
CA PRO A 43 3.20 11.24 -4.45
C PRO A 43 1.93 11.53 -3.65
N LEU A 44 2.08 12.19 -2.50
CA LEU A 44 0.98 12.48 -1.57
C LEU A 44 -0.21 13.14 -2.26
N ASP A 45 0.02 14.18 -3.07
CA ASP A 45 -1.05 14.89 -3.78
C ASP A 45 -1.82 13.98 -4.75
N THR A 46 -1.12 13.09 -5.45
CA THR A 46 -1.74 12.11 -6.36
C THR A 46 -2.63 11.13 -5.60
N MET A 47 -2.15 10.61 -4.47
CA MET A 47 -2.93 9.73 -3.61
C MET A 47 -4.18 10.44 -3.07
N MET A 48 -4.02 11.63 -2.49
CA MET A 48 -5.12 12.40 -1.89
C MET A 48 -6.18 12.80 -2.91
N ASN A 49 -5.78 13.18 -4.13
CA ASN A 49 -6.73 13.51 -5.19
C ASN A 49 -7.49 12.28 -5.71
N THR A 50 -6.91 11.08 -5.59
CA THR A 50 -7.56 9.83 -5.98
C THR A 50 -8.63 9.41 -4.97
N LEU A 51 -8.37 9.61 -3.67
CA LEU A 51 -9.30 9.25 -2.57
C LEU A 51 -10.51 10.19 -2.45
N LYS A 52 -10.42 11.40 -3.00
CA LYS A 52 -11.49 12.42 -2.96
C LYS A 52 -12.48 12.32 -4.11
N LYS A 53 -12.30 11.34 -5.00
CA LYS A 53 -13.25 11.03 -6.07
C LYS A 53 -14.22 9.96 -5.61
#